data_AF-A0A7M5WKZ1-F1
#
_entry.id   AF-A0A7M5WKZ1-F1
#
_cell.length_a   1.000
_cell.length_b   1.000
_cell.length_c   1.000
_cell.angle_alpha   90.00
_cell.angle_beta   90.00
_cell.angle_gamma   90.00
#
_symmetry.space_group_name_H-M   'P 1'
#
loop_
_entity.id
_entity.type
_entity.pdbx_description
1 polymer ?
#
loop_
_entity_poly.entity_id
_entity_poly.type
_entity_poly.pdbx_seq_one_letter_code
_entity_poly.pdbx_strand_id
1 'polypeptide(L)'
;SIKRKLFLKDTFLAYINNWQKETKKLKLPAKEQAKYCISLKTLDGIRMTVHSYCEMVPELLKLDGVDMFLSDKLNQDPVEEQFAKHRASSVENPQLEWYMMTERKLIVAKSKMVVAINGNFRGRTKRKVAIEIDDLTLVAEHCMEVNYLLINFYIEIKLF
;
A
#
# COMPACT_ATOMS: atom_id res chain seq x y z
N SER A 1 -2.82 -1.81 -21.00
CA SER A 1 -2.40 -2.42 -22.30
C SER A 1 -2.94 -3.84 -22.41
N ILE A 2 -3.60 -4.16 -23.53
CA ILE A 2 -4.23 -5.47 -23.82
C ILE A 2 -3.24 -6.64 -23.62
N LYS A 3 -1.96 -6.45 -24.01
CA LYS A 3 -0.90 -7.46 -23.82
C LYS A 3 -0.68 -7.85 -22.36
N ARG A 4 -0.73 -6.87 -21.45
CA ARG A 4 -0.52 -7.11 -20.00
C ARG A 4 -1.69 -7.90 -19.38
N LYS A 5 -2.92 -7.62 -19.81
CA LYS A 5 -4.11 -8.37 -19.38
C LYS A 5 -4.03 -9.84 -19.81
N LEU A 6 -3.69 -10.07 -21.08
CA LEU A 6 -3.54 -11.43 -21.63
C LEU A 6 -2.44 -12.21 -20.89
N PHE A 7 -1.29 -11.56 -20.67
CA PHE A 7 -0.21 -12.17 -19.88
C PHE A 7 -0.67 -12.53 -18.46
N LEU A 8 -1.35 -11.62 -17.75
CA LEU A 8 -1.76 -11.86 -16.37
C LEU A 8 -2.80 -12.98 -16.24
N LYS A 9 -3.87 -12.95 -17.05
CA LYS A 9 -4.94 -13.96 -16.98
C LYS A 9 -4.49 -15.31 -17.55
N ASP A 10 -3.86 -15.32 -18.73
CA ASP A 10 -3.71 -16.57 -19.49
C ASP A 10 -2.35 -17.22 -19.28
N THR A 11 -1.30 -16.42 -19.03
CA THR A 11 0.06 -16.94 -18.86
C THR A 11 0.42 -17.07 -17.38
N PHE A 12 0.29 -15.99 -16.61
CA PHE A 12 0.74 -15.94 -15.24
C PHE A 12 -0.11 -16.80 -14.28
N LEU A 13 -1.45 -16.70 -14.35
CA LEU A 13 -2.30 -17.56 -13.52
C LEU A 13 -2.17 -19.04 -13.91
N ALA A 14 -2.03 -19.35 -15.21
CA ALA A 14 -1.78 -20.71 -15.66
C ALA A 14 -0.45 -21.25 -15.10
N TYR A 15 0.61 -20.45 -15.16
CA TYR A 15 1.90 -20.79 -14.55
C TYR A 15 1.78 -21.07 -13.05
N ILE A 16 1.13 -20.20 -12.28
CA ILE A 16 0.95 -20.38 -10.84
C ILE A 16 0.17 -21.67 -10.52
N ASN A 17 -0.89 -21.94 -11.28
CA ASN A 17 -1.68 -23.17 -11.12
C ASN A 17 -0.87 -24.42 -11.44
N ASN A 18 -0.04 -24.38 -12.50
CA ASN A 18 0.83 -25.49 -12.86
C ASN A 18 1.93 -25.70 -11.83
N TRP A 19 2.58 -24.62 -11.36
CA TRP A 19 3.53 -24.66 -10.25
C TRP A 19 2.94 -25.38 -9.04
N GLN A 20 1.74 -24.99 -8.61
CA GLN A 20 1.09 -25.59 -7.45
C GLN A 20 0.75 -27.08 -7.67
N LYS A 21 0.42 -27.48 -8.89
CA LYS A 21 0.19 -28.89 -9.24
C LYS A 21 1.49 -29.69 -9.18
N GLU A 22 2.57 -29.16 -9.76
CA GLU A 22 3.87 -29.84 -9.78
C GLU A 22 4.47 -29.97 -8.37
N THR A 23 4.38 -28.92 -7.53
CA THR A 23 4.88 -29.00 -6.15
C THR A 23 4.10 -29.98 -5.27
N LYS A 24 2.79 -30.17 -5.55
CA LYS A 24 1.98 -31.20 -4.88
C LYS A 24 2.34 -32.63 -5.28
N LYS A 25 2.85 -32.84 -6.49
CA LYS A 25 3.31 -34.16 -6.97
C LYS A 25 4.62 -34.61 -6.33
N LEU A 26 5.41 -33.66 -5.79
CA LEU A 26 6.63 -33.99 -5.06
C LEU A 26 6.27 -34.80 -3.81
N LYS A 27 6.77 -36.03 -3.72
CA LYS A 27 6.61 -36.91 -2.55
C LYS A 27 7.56 -36.47 -1.43
N LEU A 28 7.34 -35.28 -0.89
CA LEU A 28 8.11 -34.71 0.21
C LEU A 28 7.31 -34.80 1.51
N PRO A 29 7.99 -34.87 2.68
CA PRO A 29 7.35 -34.67 3.96
C PRO A 29 6.62 -33.31 3.99
N ALA A 30 5.46 -33.25 4.65
CA ALA A 30 4.59 -32.06 4.64
C ALA A 30 5.33 -30.75 5.01
N LYS A 31 6.28 -30.82 5.96
CA LYS A 31 7.10 -29.67 6.39
C LYS A 31 8.02 -29.15 5.28
N GLU A 32 8.55 -30.02 4.44
CA GLU A 32 9.38 -29.62 3.31
C GLU A 32 8.51 -29.17 2.14
N GLN A 33 7.41 -29.87 1.88
CA GLN A 33 6.46 -29.50 0.84
C GLN A 33 5.86 -28.09 1.06
N ALA A 34 5.58 -27.72 2.31
CA ALA A 34 5.08 -26.38 2.66
C ALA A 34 6.04 -25.25 2.27
N LYS A 35 7.36 -25.50 2.17
CA LYS A 35 8.35 -24.50 1.74
C LYS A 35 8.27 -24.18 0.25
N TYR A 36 7.73 -25.10 -0.56
CA TYR A 36 7.61 -24.96 -2.01
C TYR A 36 6.20 -24.55 -2.45
N CYS A 37 5.24 -24.61 -1.54
CA CYS A 37 3.85 -24.27 -1.80
C CYS A 37 3.55 -22.84 -1.36
N ILE A 38 2.98 -22.06 -2.28
CA ILE A 38 2.31 -20.81 -1.92
C ILE A 38 1.05 -21.19 -1.11
N SER A 39 0.81 -20.47 -0.01
CA SER A 39 -0.37 -20.70 0.82
C SER A 39 -1.66 -20.51 0.02
N LEU A 40 -2.72 -21.24 0.37
CA LEU A 40 -4.01 -21.12 -0.32
C LEU A 40 -4.54 -19.68 -0.27
N LYS A 41 -4.45 -19.02 0.89
CA LYS A 41 -4.84 -17.61 1.07
C LYS A 41 -4.08 -16.67 0.13
N THR A 42 -2.77 -16.87 -0.01
CA THR A 42 -1.95 -16.06 -0.91
C THR A 42 -2.32 -16.30 -2.37
N LEU A 43 -2.61 -17.54 -2.76
CA LEU A 43 -3.05 -17.86 -4.13
C LEU A 43 -4.40 -17.24 -4.47
N ASP A 44 -5.35 -17.30 -3.55
CA ASP A 44 -6.65 -16.67 -3.73
C ASP A 44 -6.51 -15.15 -3.82
N GLY A 45 -5.64 -14.56 -3.00
CA GLY A 45 -5.26 -13.15 -3.10
C GLY A 45 -4.67 -12.79 -4.47
N ILE A 46 -3.72 -13.59 -4.98
CA ILE A 46 -3.14 -13.38 -6.32
C ILE A 46 -4.21 -13.43 -7.40
N ARG A 47 -5.10 -14.43 -7.37
CA ARG A 47 -6.19 -14.57 -8.34
C ARG A 47 -7.10 -13.36 -8.30
N MET A 48 -7.56 -12.98 -7.11
CA MET A 48 -8.43 -11.82 -6.91
C MET A 48 -7.78 -10.55 -7.47
N THR A 49 -6.52 -10.27 -7.10
CA THR A 49 -5.78 -9.11 -7.59
C THR A 49 -5.65 -9.09 -9.12
N VAL A 50 -5.32 -10.23 -9.74
CA VAL A 50 -5.21 -10.31 -11.21
C VAL A 50 -6.56 -10.05 -11.89
N HIS A 51 -7.64 -10.66 -11.39
CA HIS A 51 -8.97 -10.47 -11.94
C HIS A 51 -9.44 -9.02 -11.79
N SER A 52 -9.36 -8.47 -10.57
CA SER A 52 -9.71 -7.07 -10.28
C SER A 52 -8.91 -6.09 -11.13
N TYR A 53 -7.58 -6.26 -11.25
CA TYR A 53 -6.76 -5.39 -12.08
C TYR A 53 -7.16 -5.44 -13.56
N CYS A 54 -7.44 -6.63 -14.09
CA CYS A 54 -7.78 -6.82 -15.50
C CYS A 54 -9.19 -6.33 -15.88
N GLU A 55 -10.04 -6.09 -14.89
CA GLU A 55 -11.39 -5.55 -15.03
C GLU A 55 -11.41 -4.04 -14.76
N MET A 56 -10.76 -3.59 -13.68
CA MET A 56 -10.75 -2.19 -13.27
C MET A 56 -9.94 -1.29 -14.22
N VAL A 57 -8.73 -1.69 -14.61
CA VAL A 57 -7.83 -0.80 -15.38
C VAL A 57 -8.40 -0.39 -16.74
N PRO A 58 -9.04 -1.28 -17.53
CA PRO A 58 -9.72 -0.86 -18.75
C PRO A 58 -10.82 0.16 -18.54
N GLU A 59 -11.59 0.07 -17.44
CA GLU A 59 -12.66 1.04 -17.15
C GLU A 59 -12.08 2.41 -16.76
N LEU A 60 -11.01 2.42 -15.94
CA LEU A 60 -10.33 3.67 -15.57
C LEU A 60 -9.71 4.40 -16.77
N LEU A 61 -9.20 3.66 -17.76
CA LEU A 61 -8.63 4.23 -18.99
C LEU A 61 -9.69 4.78 -19.96
N LYS A 62 -10.99 4.55 -19.72
CA LYS A 62 -12.08 5.16 -20.51
C LYS A 62 -12.49 6.52 -19.96
N LEU A 63 -12.04 6.89 -18.77
CA LEU A 63 -12.38 8.18 -18.15
C LEU A 63 -11.65 9.31 -18.87
N ASP A 64 -12.37 10.41 -19.10
CA ASP A 64 -11.80 11.60 -19.72
C ASP A 64 -10.62 12.13 -18.88
N GLY A 65 -9.48 12.35 -19.55
CA GLY A 65 -8.25 12.83 -18.92
C GLY A 65 -7.33 11.74 -18.32
N VAL A 66 -7.66 10.45 -18.49
CA VAL A 66 -6.81 9.34 -18.00
C VAL A 66 -6.10 8.65 -19.16
N ASP A 67 -4.89 9.12 -19.49
CA ASP A 67 -4.09 8.54 -20.57
C ASP A 67 -3.32 7.27 -20.16
N MET A 68 -2.98 7.16 -18.87
CA MET A 68 -2.19 6.04 -18.35
C MET A 68 -2.56 5.69 -16.91
N PHE A 69 -2.32 4.43 -16.57
CA PHE A 69 -2.57 3.90 -15.23
C PHE A 69 -1.29 3.33 -14.62
N LEU A 70 -0.91 3.83 -13.45
CA LEU A 70 0.26 3.38 -12.71
C LEU A 70 -0.14 2.34 -11.65
N SER A 71 0.18 1.07 -11.91
CA SER A 71 -0.11 -0.03 -10.97
C SER A 71 0.60 0.11 -9.63
N ASP A 72 1.71 0.83 -9.59
CA ASP A 72 2.54 1.02 -8.39
C ASP A 72 1.83 1.86 -7.31
N LYS A 73 0.66 2.42 -7.62
CA LYS A 73 -0.20 3.11 -6.67
C LYS A 73 -1.31 2.22 -6.09
N LEU A 74 -1.46 0.98 -6.57
CA LEU A 74 -2.40 -0.01 -6.04
C LEU A 74 -1.74 -0.92 -4.99
N ASN A 75 -1.01 -0.32 -4.06
CA ASN A 75 -0.37 -1.01 -2.96
C ASN A 75 -0.56 -0.25 -1.66
N GLN A 76 -0.25 -0.92 -0.55
CA GLN A 76 -0.35 -0.35 0.78
C GLN A 76 0.93 0.39 1.20
N ASP A 77 1.96 0.42 0.35
CA ASP A 77 3.26 1.05 0.63
C ASP A 77 3.13 2.48 1.18
N PRO A 78 2.27 3.39 0.65
CA PRO A 78 2.13 4.73 1.22
C PRO A 78 1.61 4.71 2.67
N VAL A 79 0.71 3.79 2.99
CA VAL A 79 0.15 3.62 4.33
C VAL A 79 1.20 3.00 5.26
N GLU A 80 1.92 2.00 4.78
CA GLU A 80 3.04 1.40 5.52
C GLU A 80 4.15 2.41 5.81
N GLU A 81 4.44 3.33 4.89
CA GLU A 81 5.38 4.44 5.09
C GLU A 81 4.88 5.37 6.21
N GLN A 82 3.59 5.70 6.26
CA GLN A 82 3.03 6.48 7.38
C GLN A 82 3.21 5.74 8.71
N PHE A 83 2.88 4.45 8.76
CA PHE A 83 3.10 3.65 9.96
C PHE A 83 4.58 3.58 10.35
N ALA A 84 5.49 3.57 9.39
CA ALA A 84 6.92 3.67 9.67
C ALA A 84 7.29 5.02 10.31
N LYS A 85 6.69 6.13 9.89
CA LYS A 85 6.87 7.45 10.54
C LYS A 85 6.38 7.46 11.98
N HIS A 86 5.23 6.82 12.25
CA HIS A 86 4.74 6.65 13.61
C HIS A 86 5.65 5.78 14.48
N ARG A 87 6.23 4.71 13.92
CA ARG A 87 7.19 3.86 14.64
C ARG A 87 8.56 4.52 14.81
N ALA A 88 8.92 5.49 13.97
CA ALA A 88 10.18 6.23 14.06
C ALA A 88 10.15 7.27 15.19
N SER A 89 8.98 7.80 15.54
CA SER A 89 8.77 8.40 16.86
C SER A 89 8.82 7.27 17.90
N SER A 90 9.63 7.43 18.94
CA SER A 90 10.26 6.38 19.75
C SER A 90 9.39 5.38 20.55
N VAL A 91 8.12 5.19 20.20
CA VAL A 91 7.19 4.26 20.88
C VAL A 91 6.73 3.20 19.88
N GLU A 92 7.18 1.96 20.09
CA GLU A 92 6.91 0.82 19.19
C GLU A 92 5.43 0.40 19.18
N ASN A 93 4.76 0.50 20.34
CA ASN A 93 3.34 0.18 20.49
C ASN A 93 2.61 1.30 21.27
N PRO A 94 2.27 2.41 20.60
CA PRO A 94 1.67 3.55 21.26
C PRO A 94 0.20 3.32 21.60
N GLN A 95 -0.25 3.92 22.70
CA GLN A 95 -1.69 4.09 22.95
C GLN A 95 -2.29 5.05 21.93
N LEU A 96 -3.62 4.99 21.76
CA LEU A 96 -4.35 5.78 20.76
C LEU A 96 -4.07 7.29 20.88
N GLU A 97 -4.03 7.82 22.10
CA GLU A 97 -3.75 9.23 22.37
C GLU A 97 -2.38 9.66 21.83
N TRP A 98 -1.37 8.81 22.04
CA TRP A 98 -0.02 9.05 21.52
C TRP A 98 0.01 8.97 19.99
N TYR A 99 -0.69 7.99 19.40
CA TYR A 99 -0.83 7.90 17.95
C TYR A 99 -1.44 9.18 17.37
N MET A 100 -2.51 9.71 17.97
CA MET A 100 -3.15 10.95 17.54
C MET A 100 -2.24 12.18 17.67
N MET A 101 -1.49 12.28 18.78
CA MET A 101 -0.52 13.37 18.95
C MET A 101 0.60 13.31 17.91
N THR A 102 1.12 12.12 17.63
CA THR A 102 2.13 11.89 16.61
C THR A 102 1.58 12.18 15.21
N GLU A 103 0.35 11.76 14.90
CA GLU A 103 -0.29 12.05 13.61
C GLU A 103 -0.44 13.56 13.40
N ARG A 104 -0.92 14.28 14.42
CA ARG A 104 -0.98 15.75 14.35
C ARG A 104 0.38 16.36 14.07
N LYS A 105 1.43 15.91 14.76
CA LYS A 105 2.81 16.37 14.51
C LYS A 105 3.24 16.06 13.07
N LEU A 106 2.94 14.87 12.55
CA LEU A 106 3.28 14.47 11.18
C LEU A 106 2.48 15.25 10.13
N ILE A 107 1.22 15.55 10.36
CA ILE A 107 0.38 16.37 9.46
C ILE A 107 0.96 17.78 9.38
N VAL A 108 1.24 18.42 10.52
CA VAL A 108 1.84 19.77 10.55
C VAL A 108 3.25 19.78 9.96
N ALA A 109 4.03 18.73 10.21
CA ALA A 109 5.35 18.59 9.63
C ALA A 109 5.32 18.20 8.14
N LYS A 110 4.26 17.56 7.63
CA LYS A 110 4.08 17.24 6.19
C LYS A 110 3.91 18.50 5.35
N SER A 111 3.37 19.59 5.90
CA SER A 111 3.44 20.93 5.30
C SER A 111 4.90 21.36 5.04
N LYS A 112 5.88 20.68 5.66
CA LYS A 112 7.32 20.93 5.59
C LYS A 112 8.14 19.60 5.56
N MET A 113 7.88 18.73 4.59
CA MET A 113 8.68 17.53 4.22
C MET A 113 9.33 16.72 5.39
N VAL A 114 8.62 15.74 5.94
CA VAL A 114 9.23 14.62 6.70
C VAL A 114 9.06 13.32 5.92
N VAL A 115 10.16 12.86 5.30
CA VAL A 115 10.25 11.55 4.63
C VAL A 115 10.70 10.50 5.66
N ALA A 116 10.12 9.29 5.61
CA ALA A 116 10.52 8.21 6.50
C ALA A 116 11.96 7.80 6.18
N ILE A 117 12.84 7.83 7.19
CA ILE A 117 14.28 7.59 7.02
C ILE A 117 14.60 6.10 6.75
N ASN A 118 13.67 5.18 7.01
CA ASN A 118 13.91 3.74 6.93
C ASN A 118 12.80 3.01 6.15
N GLY A 119 12.96 2.93 4.83
CA GLY A 119 12.35 1.89 3.99
C GLY A 119 13.38 0.79 3.69
N ASN A 120 12.92 -0.39 3.25
CA ASN A 120 13.80 -1.50 2.84
C ASN A 120 14.69 -1.17 1.63
N PHE A 121 14.50 -0.03 0.98
CA PHE A 121 15.37 0.49 -0.07
C PHE A 121 16.38 1.49 0.54
N ARG A 122 17.61 1.04 0.76
CA ARG A 122 18.70 1.83 1.34
C ARG A 122 18.98 3.13 0.57
N GLY A 123 19.03 4.25 1.29
CA GLY A 123 19.61 5.51 0.82
C GLY A 123 19.50 6.60 1.90
N ARG A 124 20.53 6.74 2.73
CA ARG A 124 20.59 7.68 3.86
C ARG A 124 20.64 9.13 3.37
N THR A 125 19.50 9.77 3.11
CA THR A 125 19.49 11.22 2.80
C THR A 125 19.20 12.02 4.06
N LYS A 126 20.26 12.63 4.63
CA LYS A 126 20.16 13.61 5.71
C LYS A 126 19.59 14.92 5.17
N ARG A 127 18.44 15.35 5.66
CA ARG A 127 18.16 16.79 5.88
C ARG A 127 17.50 16.96 7.24
N LYS A 128 18.23 17.57 8.18
CA LYS A 128 17.66 18.12 9.41
C LYS A 128 16.93 19.39 9.04
N VAL A 129 15.62 19.45 9.25
CA VAL A 129 14.89 20.71 9.35
C VAL A 129 14.08 20.61 10.64
N ALA A 130 14.62 21.16 11.72
CA ALA A 130 13.89 21.36 12.96
C ALA A 130 13.11 22.67 12.81
N ILE A 131 11.80 22.62 13.01
CA ILE A 131 10.95 23.81 13.04
C ILE A 131 10.15 23.72 14.33
N GLU A 132 10.38 24.68 15.21
CA GLU A 132 9.48 24.99 16.34
C GLU A 132 8.18 25.56 15.76
N ILE A 133 7.05 25.04 16.21
CA ILE A 133 5.71 25.43 15.75
C ILE A 133 5.03 26.12 16.93
N ASP A 134 4.89 27.43 16.85
CA ASP A 134 4.33 28.27 17.92
C ASP A 134 2.84 28.62 17.72
N ASP A 135 2.19 28.19 16.63
CA ASP A 135 0.81 28.61 16.35
C ASP A 135 -0.13 27.44 16.01
N LEU A 136 -1.08 27.20 16.90
CA LEU A 136 -2.07 26.13 16.88
C LEU A 136 -3.27 26.42 15.96
N THR A 137 -3.44 27.67 15.50
CA THR A 137 -4.61 28.08 14.72
C THR A 137 -4.56 27.64 13.26
N LEU A 138 -3.38 27.69 12.62
CA LEU A 138 -3.19 27.27 11.22
C LEU A 138 -3.36 25.75 11.01
N VAL A 139 -3.22 24.96 12.09
CA VAL A 139 -3.32 23.50 12.05
C VAL A 139 -4.77 23.02 11.93
N ALA A 140 -5.73 23.80 12.45
CA ALA A 140 -7.13 23.40 12.51
C ALA A 140 -7.80 23.42 11.12
N GLU A 141 -7.49 24.41 10.28
CA GLU A 141 -8.09 24.56 8.95
C GLU A 141 -7.60 23.47 7.98
N HIS A 142 -6.31 23.14 8.01
CA HIS A 142 -5.73 22.12 7.11
C HIS A 142 -6.13 20.69 7.49
N CYS A 143 -6.35 20.40 8.79
CA CYS A 143 -6.82 19.09 9.25
C CYS A 143 -8.25 18.79 8.80
N MET A 144 -9.08 19.81 8.55
CA MET A 144 -10.47 19.63 8.09
C MET A 144 -10.53 19.21 6.62
N GLU A 145 -9.69 19.78 5.75
CA GLU A 145 -9.67 19.43 4.31
C GLU A 145 -9.13 18.02 4.06
N VAL A 146 -8.09 17.60 4.78
CA VAL A 146 -7.49 16.26 4.62
C VAL A 146 -8.43 15.16 5.12
N ASN A 147 -9.18 15.42 6.21
CA ASN A 147 -10.21 14.49 6.67
C ASN A 147 -11.33 14.33 5.65
N TYR A 148 -11.73 15.40 4.95
CA TYR A 148 -12.76 15.31 3.92
C TYR A 148 -12.34 14.42 2.74
N LEU A 149 -11.08 14.53 2.31
CA LEU A 149 -10.52 13.71 1.22
C LEU A 149 -10.35 12.23 1.61
N LEU A 150 -9.89 11.95 2.84
CA LEU A 150 -9.75 10.58 3.35
C LEU A 150 -11.10 9.90 3.57
N ILE A 151 -12.10 10.64 4.06
CA ILE A 151 -13.47 10.13 4.23
C ILE A 151 -14.08 9.81 2.86
N ASN A 152 -13.91 10.66 1.85
CA ASN A 152 -14.44 10.38 0.50
C ASN A 152 -13.76 9.18 -0.16
N PHE A 153 -12.45 9.03 -0.01
CA PHE A 153 -11.73 7.85 -0.51
C PHE A 153 -12.18 6.56 0.19
N TYR A 154 -12.50 6.62 1.49
CA TYR A 154 -12.97 5.46 2.25
C TYR A 154 -14.44 5.11 1.98
N ILE A 155 -15.28 6.11 1.64
CA ILE A 155 -16.68 5.90 1.24
C ILE A 155 -16.76 5.26 -0.16
N GLU A 156 -15.93 5.68 -1.11
CA GLU A 156 -15.86 5.05 -2.45
C GLU A 156 -15.45 3.57 -2.37
N ILE A 157 -14.57 3.19 -1.45
CA ILE A 157 -14.16 1.78 -1.25
C ILE A 157 -15.27 0.92 -0.64
N LYS A 158 -16.21 1.51 0.12
CA LYS A 158 -17.32 0.77 0.76
C LYS A 158 -18.57 0.62 -0.12
N LEU A 159 -18.63 1.30 -1.27
CA LEU A 159 -19.76 1.24 -2.21
C LEU A 159 -19.54 0.24 -3.37
N PHE A 160 -18.44 -0.53 -3.34
CA PHE A 160 -18.18 -1.69 -4.19
C PHE A 160 -18.01 -2.96 -3.35
#